data_AF-A0A094ZWP4-F1
#
_entry.id   AF-A0A094ZWP4-F1
#
_cell.length_a   1.000
_cell.length_b   1.000
_cell.length_c   1.000
_cell.angle_alpha   90.00
_cell.angle_beta   90.00
_cell.angle_gamma   90.00
#
_symmetry.space_group_name_H-M   'P 1'
#
loop_
_entity.id
_entity.type
_entity.pdbx_description
1 polymer ?
#
loop_
_entity_poly.entity_id
_entity_poly.type
_entity_poly.pdbx_seq_one_letter_code
_entity_poly.pdbx_strand_id
1 'polypeptide(L)'
;MTKSIRSKSKRRFRAIRRRRSFKKIKDQLIKSTKKSEENSVSSEQLVDSTSNHMDIVPKSLPKILCNEHGTYPVWLSKKERKRQIKMKRQQKKRCRPKK
;
A
#
# COMPACT_ATOMS: atom_id res chain seq x y z
N MET A 1 -35.54 6.71 -4.63
CA MET A 1 -34.67 6.69 -5.85
C MET A 1 -33.31 7.29 -5.52
N THR A 2 -32.22 6.51 -5.58
CA THR A 2 -30.87 7.05 -5.34
C THR A 2 -30.28 7.66 -6.63
N LYS A 3 -29.55 8.78 -6.51
CA LYS A 3 -28.97 9.46 -7.68
C LYS A 3 -27.83 8.61 -8.29
N SER A 4 -27.84 8.47 -9.61
CA SER A 4 -26.79 7.82 -10.41
C SER A 4 -25.39 8.32 -10.05
N ILE A 5 -24.39 7.45 -10.14
CA ILE A 5 -22.98 7.83 -9.91
C ILE A 5 -22.52 8.92 -10.89
N ARG A 6 -23.08 8.94 -12.10
CA ARG A 6 -22.77 9.89 -13.17
C ARG A 6 -23.62 11.17 -13.11
N SER A 7 -24.54 11.30 -12.15
CA SER A 7 -25.36 12.51 -12.02
C SER A 7 -24.49 13.77 -11.84
N LYS A 8 -24.91 14.85 -12.51
CA LYS A 8 -24.20 16.16 -12.48
C LYS A 8 -24.14 16.73 -11.07
N SER A 9 -25.24 16.67 -10.32
CA SER A 9 -25.31 17.09 -8.91
C SER A 9 -24.28 16.33 -8.03
N LYS A 10 -24.19 15.00 -8.18
CA LYS A 10 -23.23 14.18 -7.41
C LYS A 10 -21.78 14.42 -7.84
N ARG A 11 -21.53 14.71 -9.12
CA ARG A 11 -20.21 15.11 -9.63
C ARG A 11 -19.78 16.47 -9.09
N ARG A 12 -20.66 17.47 -9.09
CA ARG A 12 -20.39 18.81 -8.56
C ARG A 12 -20.00 18.75 -7.08
N PHE A 13 -20.76 18.01 -6.27
CA PHE A 13 -20.44 17.84 -4.85
C PHE A 13 -19.08 17.17 -4.63
N ARG A 14 -18.73 16.14 -5.42
CA ARG A 14 -17.40 15.51 -5.37
C ARG A 14 -16.28 16.49 -5.73
N ALA A 15 -16.47 17.34 -6.72
CA ALA A 15 -15.48 18.35 -7.10
C ALA A 15 -15.24 19.36 -5.96
N ILE A 16 -16.31 19.85 -5.33
CA ILE A 16 -16.22 20.75 -4.15
C ILE A 16 -15.47 20.05 -3.02
N ARG A 17 -15.80 18.78 -2.73
CA ARG A 17 -15.15 18.00 -1.68
C ARG A 17 -13.65 17.84 -1.94
N ARG A 18 -13.25 17.52 -3.18
CA ARG A 18 -11.84 17.47 -3.59
C ARG A 18 -11.17 18.83 -3.37
N ARG A 19 -11.74 19.93 -3.85
CA ARG A 19 -11.14 21.27 -3.66
C ARG A 19 -10.87 21.59 -2.19
N ARG A 20 -11.79 21.22 -1.27
CA ARG A 20 -11.65 21.48 0.17
C ARG A 20 -10.60 20.60 0.86
N SER A 21 -10.58 19.30 0.56
CA SER A 21 -9.70 18.36 1.28
C SER A 21 -8.31 18.19 0.63
N PHE A 22 -8.20 18.36 -0.69
CA PHE A 22 -7.01 17.97 -1.43
C PHE A 22 -5.82 18.90 -1.16
N LYS A 23 -6.06 20.19 -0.89
CA LYS A 23 -4.98 21.12 -0.50
C LYS A 23 -4.30 20.67 0.80
N LYS A 24 -5.09 20.45 1.86
CA LYS A 24 -4.57 20.01 3.17
C LYS A 24 -3.83 18.67 3.10
N ILE A 25 -4.38 17.70 2.36
CA ILE A 25 -3.77 16.37 2.21
C ILE A 25 -2.46 16.45 1.40
N LYS A 26 -2.45 17.23 0.31
CA LYS A 26 -1.25 17.45 -0.51
C LYS A 26 -0.12 18.08 0.32
N ASP A 27 -0.44 19.12 1.08
CA ASP A 27 0.54 19.84 1.89
C ASP A 27 1.10 18.95 3.02
N GLN A 28 0.27 18.12 3.66
CA GLN A 28 0.72 17.15 4.66
C GLN A 28 1.66 16.09 4.08
N LEU A 29 1.33 15.55 2.90
CA LEU A 29 2.16 14.56 2.22
C LEU A 29 3.53 15.14 1.86
N ILE A 30 3.57 16.35 1.28
CA ILE A 30 4.82 17.04 0.95
C ILE A 30 5.63 17.34 2.22
N LYS A 31 4.97 17.73 3.31
CA LYS A 31 5.65 17.98 4.59
C LYS A 31 6.26 16.69 5.16
N SER A 32 5.57 15.56 5.05
CA SER A 32 6.12 14.27 5.52
C SER A 32 7.31 13.81 4.70
N THR A 33 7.31 14.00 3.37
CA THR A 33 8.45 13.61 2.52
C THR A 33 9.67 14.50 2.76
N LYS A 34 9.49 15.80 2.95
CA LYS A 34 10.59 16.72 3.27
C LYS A 34 11.21 16.43 4.64
N LYS A 35 10.39 16.14 5.65
CA LYS A 35 10.87 15.74 6.98
C LYS A 35 11.67 14.44 6.97
N SER A 36 11.30 13.47 6.13
CA SER A 36 12.11 12.25 5.99
C SER A 36 13.45 12.50 5.30
N GLU A 37 13.51 13.45 4.37
CA GLU A 37 14.77 13.83 3.70
C GLU A 37 15.70 14.60 4.67
N GLU A 38 15.18 15.58 5.41
CA GLU A 38 15.96 16.36 6.39
C GLU A 38 16.50 15.49 7.55
N ASN A 39 15.71 14.51 8.02
CA ASN A 39 16.18 13.57 9.06
C ASN A 39 17.24 12.59 8.55
N SER A 40 17.35 12.36 7.24
CA SER A 40 18.37 11.46 6.68
C SER A 40 19.74 12.11 6.54
N VAL A 41 19.82 13.45 6.52
CA VAL A 41 21.08 14.19 6.33
C VAL A 41 21.76 14.55 7.66
N SER A 42 21.05 14.49 8.79
CA SER A 42 21.63 14.83 10.11
C SER A 42 22.31 13.65 10.85
N SER A 43 22.31 12.44 10.28
CA SER A 43 22.81 11.23 10.97
C SER A 43 24.20 10.76 10.51
N GLU A 44 24.92 11.57 9.74
CA GLU A 44 26.29 11.26 9.31
C GLU A 44 27.31 12.12 10.06
N GLN A 45 27.33 12.04 11.40
CA GLN A 45 28.57 12.28 12.16
C GLN A 45 28.43 11.75 13.60
N LEU A 46 29.35 10.83 13.94
CA LEU A 46 29.85 10.51 15.28
C LEU A 46 28.94 9.65 16.21
N VAL A 47 29.14 8.33 16.16
CA VAL A 47 29.56 7.55 17.35
C VAL A 47 30.08 6.17 16.96
N ASP A 48 31.33 5.91 17.35
CA ASP A 48 32.00 4.62 17.30
C ASP A 48 31.33 3.54 18.16
N SER A 49 31.51 2.30 17.72
CA SER A 49 31.60 1.06 18.52
C SER A 49 30.49 0.77 19.54
N THR A 50 29.44 0.06 19.12
CA THR A 50 28.69 -0.84 20.02
C THR A 50 28.61 -2.24 19.44
N SER A 51 29.18 -3.18 20.21
CA SER A 51 29.27 -4.63 20.07
C SER A 51 27.89 -5.36 20.05
N ASN A 52 26.90 -4.85 19.34
CA ASN A 52 25.59 -5.50 19.18
C ASN A 52 25.05 -5.27 17.77
N HIS A 53 25.78 -5.74 16.75
CA HIS A 53 25.20 -5.88 15.42
C HIS A 53 24.25 -7.09 15.43
N MET A 54 22.99 -6.87 15.82
CA MET A 54 21.94 -7.82 15.50
C MET A 54 21.70 -7.72 14.00
N ASP A 55 22.02 -8.78 13.27
CA ASP A 55 21.68 -8.93 11.86
C ASP A 55 20.18 -8.66 11.70
N ILE A 56 19.83 -7.52 11.09
CA ILE A 56 18.46 -7.27 10.66
C ILE A 56 18.23 -8.18 9.45
N VAL A 57 17.91 -9.45 9.71
CA VAL A 57 17.43 -10.36 8.68
C VAL A 57 16.18 -9.71 8.09
N PRO A 58 16.19 -9.29 6.81
CA PRO A 58 14.99 -8.76 6.20
C PRO A 58 13.98 -9.89 6.16
N LYS A 59 13.05 -9.90 7.12
CA LYS A 59 11.88 -10.78 7.09
C LYS A 59 11.06 -10.33 5.89
N SER A 60 11.32 -10.94 4.74
CA SER A 60 10.55 -10.72 3.53
C SER A 60 9.12 -11.05 3.87
N LEU A 61 8.27 -10.03 3.95
CA LEU A 61 6.85 -10.26 4.17
C LEU A 61 6.37 -11.24 3.09
N PRO A 62 5.64 -12.30 3.47
CA PRO A 62 5.19 -13.28 2.51
C PRO A 62 4.40 -12.55 1.43
N LYS A 63 4.74 -12.82 0.15
CA LYS A 63 4.09 -12.22 -1.03
C LYS A 63 2.58 -12.46 -1.08
N ILE A 64 2.08 -13.33 -0.20
CA ILE A 64 0.70 -13.75 -0.14
C ILE A 64 0.25 -13.75 1.32
N LEU A 65 -0.92 -13.18 1.56
CA LEU A 65 -1.66 -13.26 2.82
C LEU A 65 -2.32 -14.65 2.97
N CYS A 66 -1.51 -15.70 2.91
CA CYS A 66 -1.93 -17.08 3.17
C CYS A 66 -1.07 -17.63 4.31
N ASN A 67 -1.67 -18.45 5.17
CA ASN A 67 -0.92 -19.22 6.16
C ASN A 67 -0.10 -20.31 5.45
N GLU A 68 0.77 -20.99 6.18
CA GLU A 68 1.63 -22.08 5.68
C GLU A 68 0.82 -23.20 4.99
N HIS A 69 -0.39 -23.48 5.47
CA HIS A 69 -1.32 -24.44 4.86
C HIS A 69 -2.05 -23.93 3.60
N GLY A 70 -1.76 -22.72 3.13
CA GLY A 70 -2.42 -22.11 1.96
C GLY A 70 -3.83 -21.55 2.26
N THR A 71 -4.25 -21.55 3.52
CA THR A 71 -5.55 -21.03 3.95
C THR A 71 -5.52 -19.50 4.06
N TYR A 72 -6.57 -18.84 3.57
CA TYR A 72 -6.74 -17.39 3.71
C TYR A 72 -7.32 -17.05 5.09
N PRO A 73 -6.94 -15.90 5.70
CA PRO A 73 -7.49 -15.48 6.98
C PRO A 73 -9.01 -15.43 7.00
N VAL A 74 -9.61 -15.78 8.15
CA VAL A 74 -11.07 -15.83 8.32
C VAL A 74 -11.71 -14.45 8.20
N TRP A 75 -11.00 -13.41 8.65
CA TRP A 75 -11.43 -12.01 8.51
C TRP A 75 -11.35 -11.48 7.07
N LEU A 76 -10.71 -12.22 6.16
CA LEU A 76 -10.64 -11.82 4.76
C LEU A 76 -11.96 -12.16 4.04
N SER A 77 -12.64 -11.13 3.54
CA SER A 77 -13.92 -11.28 2.85
C SER A 77 -13.85 -12.30 1.70
N LYS A 78 -14.93 -13.09 1.51
CA LYS A 78 -15.03 -14.10 0.43
C LYS A 78 -14.75 -13.50 -0.96
N LYS A 79 -15.15 -12.24 -1.18
CA LYS A 79 -14.95 -11.53 -2.46
C LYS A 79 -13.48 -11.21 -2.71
N GLU A 80 -12.78 -10.70 -1.70
CA GLU A 80 -11.35 -10.38 -1.83
C GLU A 80 -10.51 -11.65 -1.97
N ARG A 81 -10.85 -12.71 -1.24
CA ARG A 81 -10.26 -14.04 -1.39
C ARG A 81 -10.33 -14.53 -2.85
N LYS A 82 -11.52 -14.50 -3.45
CA LYS A 82 -11.73 -14.92 -4.84
C LYS A 82 -10.93 -14.05 -5.83
N ARG A 83 -10.83 -12.74 -5.57
CA ARG A 83 -10.04 -11.81 -6.39
C ARG A 83 -8.55 -12.17 -6.37
N GLN A 84 -7.97 -12.41 -5.20
CA GLN A 84 -6.56 -12.78 -5.07
C GLN A 84 -6.24 -14.11 -5.75
N ILE A 85 -7.11 -15.13 -5.58
CA ILE A 85 -6.98 -16.42 -6.28
C ILE A 85 -6.98 -16.22 -7.81
N LYS A 86 -7.91 -15.39 -8.32
CA LYS A 86 -8.01 -15.10 -9.75
C LYS A 86 -6.74 -14.42 -10.29
N MET A 87 -6.22 -13.42 -9.59
CA MET A 87 -4.99 -12.72 -10.00
C MET A 87 -3.78 -13.67 -10.02
N LYS A 88 -3.64 -14.54 -9.01
CA LYS A 88 -2.57 -15.55 -8.95
C LYS A 88 -2.65 -16.53 -10.12
N ARG A 89 -3.85 -17.00 -10.47
CA ARG A 89 -4.07 -17.88 -11.63
C ARG A 89 -3.70 -17.19 -12.94
N GLN A 90 -4.02 -15.90 -13.09
CA GLN A 90 -3.67 -15.13 -14.29
C GLN A 90 -2.16 -14.91 -14.42
N GLN A 91 -1.48 -14.53 -13.33
CA GLN A 91 -0.01 -14.40 -13.32
C GLN A 91 0.66 -15.73 -13.69
N LYS A 92 0.22 -16.84 -13.08
CA LYS A 92 0.72 -18.18 -13.43
C LYS A 92 0.54 -18.51 -14.90
N LYS A 93 -0.56 -18.10 -15.54
CA LYS A 93 -0.78 -18.30 -16.99
C LYS A 93 0.18 -17.46 -17.85
N ARG A 94 0.50 -16.23 -17.44
CA ARG A 94 1.44 -15.35 -18.16
C ARG A 94 2.87 -15.86 -18.12
N CYS A 95 3.29 -16.46 -17.01
CA CYS A 95 4.64 -16.97 -16.82
C CYS A 95 4.84 -18.41 -17.37
N ARG A 96 3.82 -19.03 -17.99
CA ARG A 96 4.03 -20.33 -18.63
C ARG A 96 4.83 -20.10 -19.92
N PRO A 97 5.95 -20.82 -20.13
CA PRO A 97 6.59 -20.82 -21.44
C PRO A 97 5.56 -21.32 -22.46
N LYS A 98 5.39 -20.58 -23.56
CA LYS A 98 4.64 -21.09 -24.70
C LYS A 98 5.49 -22.23 -25.26
N LYS A 99 4.99 -23.46 -25.16
CA LYS A 99 5.53 -24.60 -25.90
C LYS A 99 5.27 -24.39 -27.38
#